data_AF-A0A5N7CAN7-F1
#
_entry.id   AF-A0A5N7CAN7-F1
#
_cell.length_a   1.000
_cell.length_b   1.000
_cell.length_c   1.000
_cell.angle_alpha   90.00
_cell.angle_beta   90.00
_cell.angle_gamma   90.00
#
_symmetry.space_group_name_H-M   'P 1'
#
loop_
_entity.id
_entity.type
_entity.pdbx_description
1 polymer ?
#
loop_
_entity_poly.entity_id
_entity_poly.type
_entity_poly.pdbx_seq_one_letter_code
_entity_poly.pdbx_strand_id
1 'polypeptide(L)' 'MNVWGHTDPVTGIPNGFVTGIEFRTTRTNKPQVLGVQEGQRYYQGLGNGHLVGFQGRAGYEVDAIGAIYEE' A
#
# COMPACT_ATOMS: atom_id res chain seq x y z
N MET A 1 5.56 -10.26 -5.47
CA MET A 1 4.49 -9.30 -5.87
C MET A 1 4.81 -7.96 -5.24
N ASN A 2 4.59 -6.84 -5.94
CA ASN A 2 5.03 -5.53 -5.47
C ASN A 2 3.83 -4.65 -5.10
N VAL A 3 3.95 -3.92 -3.99
CA VAL A 3 2.91 -3.04 -3.46
C VAL A 3 3.51 -1.64 -3.28
N TRP A 4 2.83 -0.63 -3.80
CA TRP A 4 3.09 0.77 -3.45
C TRP A 4 1.87 1.34 -2.76
N GLY A 5 2.08 2.32 -1.89
CA GLY A 5 0.99 3.09 -1.32
C GLY A 5 1.27 4.58 -1.33
N HIS A 6 0.22 5.35 -1.15
CA HIS A 6 0.21 6.80 -1.11
C HIS A 6 -0.55 7.22 0.14
N THR A 7 0.01 8.18 0.87
CA THR A 7 -0.61 8.76 2.07
C THR A 7 -0.63 10.27 1.96
N ASP A 8 -1.76 10.87 2.33
CA ASP A 8 -1.88 12.32 2.46
C ASP A 8 -1.96 12.72 3.93
N PRO A 9 -1.09 13.64 4.38
CA PRO A 9 -1.17 14.19 5.73
C PRO A 9 -2.50 14.88 5.95
N VAL A 10 -3.18 14.57 7.06
CA VAL A 10 -4.38 15.27 7.50
C VAL A 10 -4.07 15.99 8.80
N THR A 11 -4.37 17.28 8.89
CA THR A 11 -4.16 18.09 10.09
C THR A 11 -4.86 17.45 11.29
N GLY A 12 -4.09 17.13 12.33
CA GLY A 12 -4.61 16.45 13.53
C GLY A 12 -4.55 14.92 13.48
N ILE A 13 -4.12 14.30 12.37
CA ILE A 13 -4.00 12.85 12.21
C ILE A 13 -2.54 12.51 11.89
N PRO A 14 -1.78 11.96 12.85
CA PRO A 14 -0.40 11.57 12.61
C PRO A 14 -0.29 10.55 11.48
N ASN A 15 0.54 10.87 10.47
CA ASN A 15 0.75 10.12 9.22
C ASN A 15 -0.44 10.11 8.23
N GLY A 16 -1.53 10.81 8.54
CA GLY A 16 -2.67 10.96 7.62
C GLY A 16 -3.38 9.66 7.28
N PHE A 17 -4.01 9.62 6.10
CA PHE A 17 -4.72 8.44 5.58
C PHE A 17 -4.06 7.88 4.34
N VAL A 18 -4.27 6.59 4.08
CA VAL A 18 -3.93 5.97 2.81
C VAL A 18 -4.92 6.47 1.75
N THR A 19 -4.41 7.19 0.76
CA THR A 19 -5.21 7.76 -0.33
C THR A 19 -5.15 6.92 -1.59
N GLY A 20 -4.12 6.10 -1.76
CA GLY A 20 -4.07 5.14 -2.86
C GLY A 20 -3.11 3.98 -2.64
N ILE A 21 -3.40 2.87 -3.30
CA ILE A 21 -2.60 1.64 -3.28
C ILE A 21 -2.42 1.16 -4.72
N GLU A 22 -1.19 0.83 -5.10
CA GLU A 22 -0.87 0.23 -6.39
C GLU A 22 -0.33 -1.18 -6.20
N PHE A 23 -0.92 -2.12 -6.93
CA PHE A 23 -0.48 -3.51 -7.00
C PHE A 23 0.16 -3.80 -8.35
N ARG A 24 1.30 -4.51 -8.34
CA ARG A 24 1.84 -5.17 -9.54
C ARG A 24 2.06 -6.65 -9.26
N THR A 25 1.24 -7.48 -9.90
CA THR A 25 1.35 -8.93 -9.80
C THR A 25 2.49 -9.44 -10.69
N THR A 26 3.05 -10.59 -10.34
CA THR A 26 4.14 -11.23 -11.10
C THR A 26 3.73 -11.64 -12.52
N ARG A 27 2.43 -11.90 -12.73
CA ARG A 27 1.90 -12.37 -14.01
C ARG A 27 1.81 -11.28 -15.07
N THR A 28 1.29 -10.12 -14.71
CA THR A 28 1.03 -9.03 -15.67
C THR A 28 2.03 -7.90 -15.56
N ASN A 29 2.61 -7.70 -14.37
CA ASN A 29 3.48 -6.57 -14.01
C ASN A 29 2.89 -5.19 -14.38
N LYS A 30 1.57 -5.11 -14.58
CA LYS A 30 0.86 -3.86 -14.89
C LYS A 30 0.37 -3.21 -13.60
N PRO A 31 0.48 -1.88 -13.46
CA PRO A 31 -0.10 -1.14 -12.34
C PRO A 31 -1.61 -1.40 -12.23
N GLN A 32 -2.05 -1.77 -11.05
CA GLN A 32 -3.46 -1.81 -10.66
C GLN A 32 -3.62 -0.83 -9.51
N VAL A 33 -4.27 0.31 -9.77
CA VAL A 33 -4.35 1.42 -8.82
C VAL A 33 -5.74 1.48 -8.23
N LEU A 34 -5.80 1.54 -6.89
CA LEU A 34 -7.00 1.84 -6.12
C LEU A 34 -6.80 3.17 -5.41
N GLY A 35 -7.76 4.09 -5.53
CA GLY A 35 -7.66 5.43 -4.94
C GLY A 35 -6.85 6.42 -5.79
N VAL A 36 -6.28 7.42 -5.13
CA VAL A 36 -5.55 8.56 -5.73
C VAL A 36 -4.05 8.41 -5.48
N GLN A 37 -3.24 8.65 -6.50
CA GLN A 37 -1.77 8.58 -6.41
C GLN A 37 -1.16 9.96 -6.09
N GLU A 38 -1.60 10.56 -5.00
CA GLU A 38 -1.13 11.87 -4.53
C GLU A 38 -0.50 11.76 -3.14
N GLY A 39 0.35 12.72 -2.78
CA GLY A 39 1.01 12.72 -1.47
C GLY A 39 2.28 11.88 -1.37
N GLN A 40 2.57 11.42 -0.15
CA GLN A 40 3.78 10.67 0.18
C GLN A 40 3.66 9.22 -0.30
N ARG A 41 4.63 8.77 -1.10
CA ARG A 41 4.64 7.42 -1.68
C ARG A 41 5.56 6.49 -0.91
N TYR A 42 5.10 5.26 -0.66
CA TYR A 42 5.90 4.18 -0.10
C TYR A 42 5.86 2.92 -0.98
N TYR A 43 6.82 2.01 -0.77
CA TYR A 43 6.99 0.77 -1.52
C TYR A 43 7.29 -0.39 -0.58
N GLN A 44 6.72 -1.55 -0.89
CA GLN A 44 7.06 -2.82 -0.26
C GLN A 44 7.07 -3.94 -1.30
N GLY A 45 8.08 -4.81 -1.19
CA GLY A 45 8.25 -5.98 -2.03
C GLY A 45 9.35 -6.88 -1.49
N LEU A 46 9.14 -8.19 -1.59
CA LEU A 46 10.14 -9.21 -1.28
C LEU A 46 10.44 -9.96 -2.58
N GLY A 47 11.68 -9.85 -3.07
CA GLY A 47 12.09 -10.25 -4.44
C GLY A 47 11.48 -11.56 -4.93
N ASN A 48 12.03 -12.70 -4.48
CA ASN A 48 11.50 -14.04 -4.81
C ASN A 48 10.35 -14.47 -3.89
N GLY A 49 10.02 -13.66 -2.89
CA GLY A 49 8.98 -13.95 -1.93
C GLY A 49 7.57 -13.74 -2.48
N HIS A 50 6.62 -14.40 -1.86
CA HIS A 50 5.21 -14.31 -2.18
C HIS A 50 4.47 -13.47 -1.15
N LEU A 51 3.54 -12.65 -1.62
CA LEU A 51 2.64 -11.89 -0.76
C LEU A 51 1.65 -12.88 -0.13
N VAL A 52 1.65 -13.00 1.19
CA VAL A 52 0.81 -13.96 1.93
C VAL A 52 -0.30 -13.28 2.73
N GLY A 53 -0.24 -11.96 2.90
CA GLY A 53 -1.29 -11.22 3.58
C GLY A 53 -1.00 -9.73 3.69
N PHE A 54 -1.89 -9.05 4.42
CA PHE A 54 -1.78 -7.63 4.74
C PHE A 54 -1.98 -7.44 6.24
N GLN A 55 -1.34 -6.40 6.78
CA GLN A 55 -1.55 -5.90 8.13
C GLN A 55 -1.74 -4.39 8.09
N GLY A 56 -2.44 -3.83 9.07
CA GLY A 56 -2.72 -2.40 9.05
C GLY A 56 -3.65 -1.93 10.16
N ARG A 57 -4.10 -0.69 10.01
CA ARG A 57 -5.08 -0.04 10.87
C ARG A 57 -6.14 0.59 9.96
N ALA A 58 -7.39 0.42 10.31
CA ALA A 58 -8.52 1.00 9.60
C ALA A 58 -9.63 1.32 10.59
N GLY A 59 -10.36 2.39 10.29
CA GLY A 59 -11.61 2.76 10.94
C GLY A 59 -12.67 3.01 9.88
N TYR A 60 -13.12 4.26 9.77
CA TYR A 60 -13.94 4.71 8.64
C TYR A 60 -13.13 4.77 7.33
N GLU A 61 -11.86 5.13 7.45
CA GLU A 61 -10.87 5.16 6.38
C GLU A 61 -9.73 4.16 6.65
N VAL A 62 -8.86 3.96 5.67
CA VAL A 62 -7.63 3.15 5.85
C VAL A 62 -6.52 4.05 6.37
N ASP A 63 -6.21 3.95 7.65
CA ASP A 63 -5.15 4.75 8.30
C ASP A 63 -3.75 4.26 7.92
N ALA A 64 -3.57 2.94 7.78
CA ALA A 64 -2.30 2.35 7.41
C ALA A 64 -2.49 0.95 6.82
N ILE A 65 -1.69 0.61 5.81
CA ILE A 65 -1.63 -0.75 5.26
C ILE A 65 -0.20 -1.13 4.88
N GLY A 66 0.20 -2.34 5.26
CA GLY A 66 1.44 -2.99 4.91
C GLY A 66 1.18 -4.41 4.41
N ALA A 67 2.06 -4.90 3.55
CA ALA A 67 2.08 -6.25 3.03
C ALA A 67 2.97 -7.17 3.89
N ILE A 68 2.55 -8.43 4.00
CA ILE A 68 3.30 -9.51 4.66
C ILE A 68 3.79 -10.45 3.57
N TYR A 69 5.08 -10.74 3.59
CA TYR A 69 5.74 -11.61 2.63
C TYR A 69 6.31 -12.84 3.30
N GLU A 70 6.27 -13.96 2.58
CA GLU A 70 6.97 -15.19 2.88
C GLU A 70 8.00 -15.46 1.76
N GLU A 71 9.14 -16.03 2.12
CA GLU A 71 10.23 -16.36 1.17
C GLU A 71 9.94 -17.59 0.30
#